data_AF-A0A959ZRP1-F1
#
_entry.id   AF-A0A959ZRP1-F1
#
_cell.length_a   1.000
_cell.length_b   1.000
_cell.length_c   1.000
_cell.angle_alpha   90.00
_cell.angle_beta   90.00
_cell.angle_gamma   90.00
#
_symmetry.space_group_name_H-M   'P 1'
#
loop_
_entity.id
_entity.type
_entity.pdbx_description
1 polymer ?
#
loop_
_entity_poly.entity_id
_entity_poly.type
_entity_poly.pdbx_seq_one_letter_code
_entity_poly.pdbx_strand_id
1 'polypeptide(L)'
;MSGHLPSARAGLLTRGRVVIGAVVASVFLLAAPASAHVSSSHLFESVPEEITPASLGRGIEFEVLDYDARLRIENGSGKEVIVMGYDGEPYAKLAADGGVFLNTRSPAYFLNQDRYATTPVGPAADPKAPPAWEKRGDDGTLTWFDQRIHSLADQPPAGIEDTAEPQAMRDYRVPLEIDNQPAKLSGTLYWSGDRSNFPMEIVAGLLVITAMCAGLGFLGIEALHRAGPESSLTEPGPASPTEPG
;
A
#
# COMPACT_ATOMS: atom_id res chain seq x y z
N MET A 1 -41.13 -42.39 62.85
CA MET A 1 -39.86 -41.88 63.42
C MET A 1 -38.75 -42.19 62.42
N SER A 2 -37.86 -41.20 62.23
CA SER A 2 -36.58 -41.26 61.49
C SER A 2 -36.72 -41.32 59.95
N GLY A 3 -36.26 -40.38 59.12
CA GLY A 3 -35.35 -39.24 59.31
C GLY A 3 -34.03 -39.47 58.59
N HIS A 4 -33.91 -39.05 57.32
CA HIS A 4 -32.62 -38.75 56.67
C HIS A 4 -32.78 -37.86 55.42
N LEU A 5 -32.27 -36.62 55.50
CA LEU A 5 -31.66 -35.87 54.38
C LEU A 5 -30.13 -36.09 54.49
N PRO A 6 -29.24 -35.79 53.50
CA PRO A 6 -29.40 -34.95 52.29
C PRO A 6 -28.76 -35.58 51.01
N SER A 7 -28.86 -35.00 49.82
CA SER A 7 -27.79 -34.15 49.29
C SER A 7 -28.21 -33.40 48.03
N ALA A 8 -28.24 -32.08 48.14
CA ALA A 8 -28.28 -31.18 47.00
C ALA A 8 -26.86 -30.95 46.49
N ARG A 9 -26.50 -31.49 45.32
CA ARG A 9 -25.37 -31.02 44.50
C ARG A 9 -25.62 -31.26 43.00
N ALA A 10 -26.77 -30.81 42.48
CA ALA A 10 -27.06 -30.85 41.04
C ALA A 10 -27.29 -29.45 40.43
N GLY A 11 -26.84 -28.37 41.09
CA GLY A 11 -27.19 -27.00 40.71
C GLY A 11 -26.06 -26.12 40.14
N LEU A 12 -24.79 -26.53 40.24
CA LEU A 12 -23.67 -25.61 39.97
C LEU A 12 -23.00 -25.79 38.61
N LEU A 13 -23.03 -26.99 38.02
CA LEU A 13 -22.32 -27.28 36.76
C LEU A 13 -23.06 -26.82 35.50
N THR A 14 -24.38 -26.61 35.59
CA THR A 14 -25.18 -26.16 34.44
C THR A 14 -25.12 -24.65 34.25
N ARG A 15 -24.82 -23.88 35.31
CA ARG A 15 -24.78 -22.41 35.27
C ARG A 15 -23.51 -21.84 34.64
N GLY A 16 -22.36 -22.51 34.77
CA GLY A 16 -21.11 -22.07 34.13
C GLY A 16 -21.12 -22.19 32.60
N ARG A 17 -21.82 -23.20 32.07
CA ARG A 17 -21.86 -23.50 30.62
C ARG A 17 -22.73 -22.51 29.84
N VAL A 18 -23.76 -21.95 30.47
CA VAL A 18 -24.66 -20.95 29.84
C VAL A 18 -24.01 -19.57 29.80
N VAL A 19 -23.23 -19.19 30.82
CA VAL A 19 -22.58 -17.87 30.88
C VAL A 19 -21.44 -17.76 29.86
N ILE A 20 -20.65 -18.82 29.65
CA ILE A 20 -19.53 -18.79 28.69
C ILE A 20 -20.04 -18.84 27.24
N GLY A 21 -21.10 -19.61 26.96
CA GLY A 21 -21.74 -19.61 25.63
C GLY A 21 -22.32 -18.24 25.25
N ALA A 22 -22.85 -17.50 26.22
CA ALA A 22 -23.36 -16.15 26.00
C ALA A 22 -22.24 -15.11 25.75
N VAL A 23 -21.06 -15.25 26.38
CA VAL A 23 -19.91 -14.36 26.13
C VAL A 23 -19.33 -14.58 24.73
N VAL A 24 -19.22 -15.83 24.28
CA VAL A 24 -18.78 -16.13 22.90
C VAL A 24 -19.78 -15.57 21.88
N ALA A 25 -21.09 -15.77 22.08
CA ALA A 25 -22.12 -15.21 21.20
C ALA A 25 -22.17 -13.66 21.19
N SER A 26 -21.75 -13.01 22.29
CA SER A 26 -21.71 -11.55 22.39
C SER A 26 -20.54 -10.92 21.63
N VAL A 27 -19.41 -11.64 21.50
CA VAL A 27 -18.27 -11.21 20.65
C VAL A 27 -18.63 -11.31 19.15
N PHE A 28 -19.56 -12.18 18.77
CA PHE A 28 -20.03 -12.34 17.39
C PHE A 28 -20.92 -11.19 16.88
N LEU A 29 -21.52 -10.38 17.76
CA LEU A 29 -22.48 -9.33 17.37
C LEU A 29 -21.85 -7.93 17.16
N LEU A 30 -20.55 -7.75 17.45
CA LEU A 30 -19.85 -6.46 17.26
C LEU A 30 -18.79 -6.47 16.16
N ALA A 31 -18.57 -7.59 15.46
CA ALA A 31 -17.78 -7.57 14.24
C ALA A 31 -18.62 -6.99 13.10
N ALA A 32 -18.85 -5.68 13.14
CA ALA A 32 -19.28 -4.95 11.94
C ALA A 32 -18.29 -5.31 10.82
N PRO A 33 -18.75 -5.67 9.61
CA PRO A 33 -17.83 -5.87 8.51
C PRO A 33 -17.05 -4.56 8.36
N ALA A 34 -15.74 -4.61 8.62
CA ALA A 34 -14.87 -3.53 8.23
C ALA A 34 -14.92 -3.51 6.70
N SER A 35 -15.70 -2.59 6.13
CA SER A 35 -15.58 -2.24 4.72
C SER A 35 -14.17 -1.73 4.52
N ALA A 36 -13.25 -2.63 4.17
CA ALA A 36 -11.95 -2.28 3.64
C ALA A 36 -12.17 -1.76 2.21
N HIS A 37 -12.70 -0.54 2.08
CA HIS A 37 -12.51 0.22 0.85
C HIS A 37 -11.02 0.55 0.78
N VAL A 38 -10.22 -0.35 0.21
CA VAL A 38 -8.91 0.03 -0.30
C VAL A 38 -9.21 0.76 -1.59
N SER A 39 -9.45 2.07 -1.51
CA SER A 39 -9.30 2.89 -2.71
C SER A 39 -7.85 2.68 -3.15
N SER A 40 -7.63 2.13 -4.33
CA SER A 40 -6.35 2.28 -5.01
C SER A 40 -6.16 3.78 -5.23
N SER A 41 -5.58 4.48 -4.24
CA SER A 41 -5.34 5.93 -4.30
C SER A 41 -4.35 6.31 -5.41
N HIS A 42 -3.83 5.32 -6.12
CA HIS A 42 -2.82 5.42 -7.15
C HIS A 42 -3.29 4.59 -8.35
N LEU A 43 -4.24 5.17 -9.08
CA LEU A 43 -4.84 4.57 -10.27
C LEU A 43 -3.90 4.60 -11.49
N PHE A 44 -2.84 5.41 -11.42
CA PHE A 44 -1.92 5.63 -12.51
C PHE A 44 -0.48 5.56 -12.02
N GLU A 45 0.37 5.01 -12.88
CA GLU A 45 1.81 4.88 -12.65
C GLU A 45 2.56 5.32 -13.91
N SER A 46 3.53 6.21 -13.75
CA SER A 46 4.36 6.70 -14.84
C SER A 46 5.74 6.08 -14.73
N VAL A 47 6.20 5.47 -15.82
CA VAL A 47 7.50 4.80 -15.90
C VAL A 47 8.38 5.58 -16.88
N PRO A 48 9.45 6.24 -16.40
CA PRO A 48 10.46 6.83 -17.28
C PRO A 48 11.27 5.72 -17.93
N GLU A 49 11.57 5.84 -19.22
CA GLU A 49 12.22 4.77 -20.00
C GLU A 49 13.64 5.14 -20.37
N GLU A 50 13.83 6.15 -21.21
CA GLU A 50 15.15 6.50 -21.72
C GLU A 50 15.30 7.97 -22.10
N ILE A 51 16.55 8.44 -22.03
CA ILE A 51 16.97 9.69 -22.64
C ILE A 51 17.45 9.41 -24.06
N THR A 52 16.87 10.10 -25.04
CA THR A 52 17.30 10.03 -26.44
C THR A 52 17.99 11.33 -26.87
N PRO A 53 19.18 11.29 -27.49
CA PRO A 53 20.03 10.11 -27.69
C PRO A 53 20.68 9.61 -26.39
N ALA A 54 20.81 8.29 -26.25
CA ALA A 54 21.32 7.65 -25.03
C ALA A 54 22.74 8.08 -24.64
N SER A 55 23.56 8.51 -25.61
CA SER A 55 24.90 9.04 -25.36
C SER A 55 24.92 10.31 -24.49
N LEU A 56 23.85 11.10 -24.52
CA LEU A 56 23.74 12.33 -23.72
C LEU A 56 23.29 12.06 -22.28
N GLY A 57 22.53 10.98 -22.04
CA GLY A 57 21.93 10.67 -20.74
C GLY A 57 22.86 10.06 -19.69
N ARG A 58 24.13 9.77 -20.01
CA ARG A 58 25.05 9.16 -19.04
C ARG A 58 25.28 10.06 -17.82
N GLY A 59 24.97 9.54 -16.63
CA GLY A 59 25.08 10.29 -15.37
C GLY A 59 23.90 11.21 -15.09
N ILE A 60 22.80 11.08 -15.84
CA ILE A 60 21.52 11.75 -15.57
C ILE A 60 20.52 10.67 -15.23
N GLU A 61 19.90 10.76 -14.06
CA GLU A 61 18.92 9.80 -13.58
C GLU A 61 17.55 10.45 -13.47
N PHE A 62 16.52 9.70 -13.83
CA PHE A 62 15.13 10.12 -13.69
C PHE A 62 14.35 9.10 -12.87
N GLU A 63 13.54 9.60 -11.96
CA GLU A 63 12.67 8.82 -11.09
C GLU A 63 11.29 9.48 -11.05
N VAL A 64 10.23 8.67 -11.07
CA VAL A 64 8.88 9.17 -10.80
C VAL A 64 8.54 8.88 -9.35
N LEU A 65 8.14 9.93 -8.63
CA LEU A 65 7.70 9.86 -7.24
C LEU A 65 6.18 9.98 -7.17
N ASP A 66 5.61 9.34 -6.16
CA ASP A 66 4.17 9.30 -5.93
C ASP A 66 3.40 8.82 -7.17
N TYR A 67 3.89 7.70 -7.74
CA TYR A 67 3.32 6.93 -8.84
C TYR A 67 3.31 7.61 -10.20
N ASP A 68 2.66 8.78 -10.30
CA ASP A 68 2.60 9.57 -11.52
C ASP A 68 2.76 11.07 -11.25
N ALA A 69 2.93 11.49 -9.99
CA ALA A 69 2.77 12.90 -9.64
C ALA A 69 3.98 13.76 -9.97
N ARG A 70 5.17 13.31 -9.58
CA ARG A 70 6.38 14.13 -9.59
C ARG A 70 7.49 13.45 -10.35
N LEU A 71 8.18 14.22 -11.17
CA LEU A 71 9.43 13.78 -11.78
C LEU A 71 10.57 14.30 -10.91
N ARG A 72 11.54 13.43 -10.62
CA ARG A 72 12.83 13.76 -10.03
C ARG A 72 13.90 13.55 -11.09
N ILE A 73 14.78 14.53 -11.24
CA ILE A 73 16.00 14.43 -12.02
C ILE A 73 17.20 14.61 -11.08
N GLU A 74 18.21 13.77 -11.24
CA GLU A 74 19.51 13.90 -10.60
C GLU A 74 20.59 14.01 -11.69
N ASN A 75 21.39 15.07 -11.66
CA ASN A 75 22.43 15.34 -12.65
C ASN A 75 23.83 15.18 -12.04
N GLY A 76 24.38 13.97 -12.15
CA GLY A 76 25.78 13.65 -11.82
C GLY A 76 26.72 13.66 -13.05
N SER A 77 26.25 14.12 -14.21
CA SER A 77 26.98 13.97 -15.48
C SER A 77 28.11 14.98 -15.69
N GLY A 78 28.15 16.06 -14.90
CA GLY A 78 29.07 17.19 -15.10
C GLY A 78 28.74 18.05 -16.33
N LYS A 79 27.55 17.90 -16.91
CA LYS A 79 27.04 18.71 -18.03
C LYS A 79 25.90 19.61 -17.57
N GLU A 80 25.65 20.69 -18.30
CA GLU A 80 24.43 21.47 -18.13
C GLU A 80 23.24 20.70 -18.72
N VAL A 81 22.14 20.63 -17.97
CA VAL A 81 20.86 20.06 -18.40
C VAL A 81 19.77 21.11 -18.24
N ILE A 82 19.10 21.47 -19.33
CA ILE A 82 17.91 22.30 -19.34
C ILE A 82 16.69 21.40 -19.52
N VAL A 83 15.72 21.52 -18.61
CA VAL A 83 14.40 20.94 -18.78
C VAL A 83 13.51 21.96 -19.47
N MET A 84 12.88 21.58 -20.56
CA MET A 84 11.98 22.46 -21.31
C MET A 84 10.57 22.44 -20.74
N GLY A 85 9.96 23.62 -20.68
CA GLY A 85 8.56 23.84 -20.35
C GLY A 85 7.62 23.49 -21.51
N TYR A 86 6.34 23.80 -21.31
CA TYR A 86 5.26 23.31 -22.17
C TYR A 86 5.16 24.03 -23.51
N ASP A 87 5.67 25.27 -23.59
CA ASP A 87 5.71 26.08 -24.80
C ASP A 87 7.09 26.05 -25.49
N GLY A 88 7.98 25.16 -25.03
CA GLY A 88 9.35 25.02 -25.56
C GLY A 88 10.33 26.04 -25.00
N GLU A 89 9.98 26.73 -23.91
CA GLU A 89 10.84 27.63 -23.17
C GLU A 89 11.69 26.89 -22.11
N PRO A 90 12.85 27.40 -21.69
CA PRO A 90 13.59 26.82 -20.57
C PRO A 90 12.78 26.92 -19.28
N TYR A 91 12.50 25.80 -18.62
CA TYR A 91 11.80 25.75 -17.34
C TYR A 91 12.79 25.64 -16.17
N ALA A 92 13.69 24.66 -16.22
CA ALA A 92 14.67 24.41 -15.17
C ALA A 92 16.06 24.21 -15.76
N LYS A 93 17.07 24.53 -14.97
CA LYS A 93 18.48 24.32 -15.31
C LYS A 93 19.20 23.61 -14.17
N LEU A 94 19.88 22.53 -14.51
CA LEU A 94 20.83 21.84 -13.65
C LEU A 94 22.22 22.06 -14.23
N ALA A 95 22.99 22.95 -13.61
CA ALA A 95 24.32 23.32 -14.04
C ALA A 95 25.34 22.20 -13.79
N ALA A 96 26.45 22.24 -14.53
CA ALA A 96 27.53 21.26 -14.44
C ALA A 96 28.20 21.18 -13.05
N ASP A 97 28.10 22.24 -12.25
CA ASP A 97 28.65 22.35 -10.91
C ASP A 97 27.66 21.93 -9.79
N GLY A 98 26.49 21.41 -10.16
CA GLY A 98 25.43 20.99 -9.23
C GLY A 98 24.39 22.08 -8.93
N GLY A 99 24.56 23.30 -9.42
CA GLY A 99 23.58 24.36 -9.22
C GLY A 99 22.22 24.06 -9.88
N VAL A 100 21.12 24.18 -9.14
CA VAL A 100 19.76 23.96 -9.63
C VAL A 100 19.01 25.28 -9.68
N PHE A 101 18.37 25.59 -10.81
CA PHE A 101 17.69 26.86 -11.05
C PHE A 101 16.32 26.64 -11.70
N LEU A 102 15.36 27.49 -11.36
CA LEU A 102 14.06 27.58 -12.04
C LEU A 102 13.93 28.92 -12.76
N ASN A 103 13.34 28.91 -13.95
CA ASN A 103 13.03 30.12 -14.71
C ASN A 103 11.71 30.72 -14.25
N THR A 104 11.76 31.81 -13.50
CA THR A 104 10.56 32.51 -13.00
C THR A 104 9.69 33.16 -14.09
N ARG A 105 10.16 33.20 -15.35
CA ARG A 105 9.40 33.66 -16.53
C ARG A 105 8.76 32.53 -17.33
N SER A 106 9.07 31.26 -17.04
CA SER A 106 8.41 30.14 -17.70
C SER A 106 6.98 29.97 -17.18
N PRO A 107 5.96 29.79 -18.05
CA PRO A 107 4.64 29.35 -17.62
C PRO A 107 4.69 28.08 -16.75
N ALA A 108 5.59 27.14 -17.06
CA ALA A 108 5.78 25.91 -16.29
C ALA A 108 6.20 26.18 -14.83
N TYR A 109 6.84 27.32 -14.52
CA TYR A 109 7.13 27.72 -13.13
C TYR A 109 5.87 27.80 -12.25
N PHE A 110 4.76 28.29 -12.81
CA PHE A 110 3.49 28.41 -12.10
C PHE A 110 2.70 27.11 -12.16
N LEU A 111 2.65 26.51 -13.35
CA LEU A 111 1.86 25.31 -13.63
C LEU A 111 2.33 24.05 -12.88
N ASN A 112 3.58 24.04 -12.40
CA ASN A 112 4.20 22.91 -11.71
C ASN A 112 4.21 23.04 -10.18
N GLN A 113 3.58 24.09 -9.62
CA GLN A 113 3.53 24.31 -8.16
C GLN A 113 2.62 23.30 -7.46
N ASP A 114 1.60 22.81 -8.15
CA ASP A 114 0.65 21.84 -7.64
C ASP A 114 0.25 20.85 -8.73
N ARG A 115 -0.14 19.64 -8.32
CA ARG A 115 -0.57 18.56 -9.22
C ARG A 115 -1.69 18.97 -10.18
N TYR A 116 -2.56 19.88 -9.77
CA TYR A 116 -3.76 20.25 -10.50
C TYR A 116 -3.60 21.52 -11.33
N ALA A 117 -2.39 22.11 -11.34
CA ALA A 117 -2.10 23.37 -12.01
C ALA A 117 -3.07 24.50 -11.66
N THR A 118 -3.51 24.54 -10.40
CA THR A 118 -4.49 25.53 -9.91
C THR A 118 -3.87 26.89 -9.64
N THR A 119 -2.54 26.95 -9.53
CA THR A 119 -1.81 28.20 -9.40
C THR A 119 -1.95 29.07 -10.65
N PRO A 120 -2.51 30.29 -10.54
CA PRO A 120 -2.62 31.18 -11.68
C PRO A 120 -1.25 31.53 -12.27
N VAL A 121 -1.15 31.50 -13.60
CA VAL A 121 0.06 31.95 -14.29
C VAL A 121 0.23 33.46 -14.07
N GLY A 122 1.37 33.84 -13.49
CA GLY A 122 1.64 35.23 -13.16
C GLY A 122 1.86 36.12 -14.40
N PRO A 123 1.63 37.44 -14.31
CA PRO A 123 1.76 38.35 -15.44
C PRO A 123 3.21 38.50 -15.97
N ALA A 124 4.19 38.03 -15.21
CA ALA A 124 5.59 38.00 -15.62
C ALA A 124 5.97 36.77 -16.45
N ALA A 125 5.06 35.78 -16.57
CA ALA A 125 5.30 34.60 -17.40
C ALA A 125 5.25 35.00 -18.89
N ASP A 126 6.33 34.70 -19.60
CA ASP A 126 6.45 34.91 -21.03
C ASP A 126 7.40 33.83 -21.58
N PRO A 127 6.89 32.82 -22.30
CA PRO A 127 7.71 31.74 -22.84
C PRO A 127 8.72 32.22 -23.90
N LYS A 128 8.59 33.44 -24.41
CA LYS A 128 9.50 34.03 -25.39
C LYS A 128 10.54 34.95 -24.76
N ALA A 129 10.38 35.30 -23.49
CA ALA A 129 11.33 36.15 -22.79
C ALA A 129 12.62 35.38 -22.45
N PRO A 130 13.78 36.05 -22.38
CA PRO A 130 14.98 35.44 -21.82
C PRO A 130 14.74 34.92 -20.39
N PRO A 131 15.25 33.72 -20.03
CA PRO A 131 15.04 33.13 -18.72
C PRO A 131 15.50 34.04 -17.57
N ALA A 132 14.70 34.09 -16.51
CA ALA A 132 15.04 34.73 -15.25
C ALA A 132 15.30 33.63 -14.20
N TRP A 133 16.56 33.20 -14.13
CA TRP A 133 16.99 32.10 -13.28
C TRP A 133 16.97 32.47 -11.79
N GLU A 134 16.27 31.67 -11.01
CA GLU A 134 16.30 31.69 -9.56
C GLU A 134 16.88 30.37 -9.04
N LYS A 135 17.90 30.47 -8.18
CA LYS A 135 18.56 29.29 -7.62
C LYS A 135 17.67 28.59 -6.59
N ARG A 136 17.63 27.27 -6.65
CA ARG A 136 16.83 26.39 -5.77
C ARG A 136 17.66 25.38 -4.99
N GLY A 137 18.84 25.03 -5.49
CA GLY A 137 19.68 24.01 -4.87
C GLY A 137 21.10 24.00 -5.44
N ASP A 138 21.92 23.12 -4.87
CA ASP A 138 23.36 22.94 -5.13
C ASP A 138 23.78 21.47 -5.18
N ASP A 139 22.82 20.54 -5.21
CA ASP A 139 23.01 19.10 -5.15
C ASP A 139 22.68 18.40 -6.49
N GLY A 140 22.48 19.16 -7.56
CA GLY A 140 22.14 18.64 -8.88
C GLY A 140 20.81 17.88 -8.92
N THR A 141 19.91 18.09 -7.93
CA THR A 141 18.63 17.39 -7.86
C THR A 141 17.46 18.37 -7.98
N LEU A 142 16.49 18.03 -8.83
CA LEU A 142 15.23 18.75 -8.94
C LEU A 142 14.06 17.78 -8.91
N THR A 143 13.05 18.11 -8.11
CA THR A 143 11.76 17.41 -8.10
C THR A 143 10.64 18.40 -8.38
N TRP A 144 9.73 18.07 -9.30
CA TRP A 144 8.60 18.93 -9.64
C TRP A 144 7.38 18.12 -10.10
N PHE A 145 6.19 18.72 -10.02
CA PHE A 145 5.00 18.17 -10.67
C PHE A 145 5.10 18.41 -12.18
N ASP A 146 4.93 17.36 -12.99
CA ASP A 146 4.99 17.50 -14.45
C ASP A 146 3.71 17.03 -15.11
N GLN A 147 3.03 17.93 -15.81
CA GLN A 147 1.75 17.65 -16.46
C GLN A 147 1.83 16.61 -17.56
N ARG A 148 3.02 16.36 -18.10
CA ARG A 148 3.21 15.38 -19.17
C ARG A 148 3.18 13.94 -18.66
N ILE A 149 3.44 13.72 -17.37
CA ILE A 149 3.58 12.37 -16.81
C ILE A 149 2.36 11.90 -16.01
N HIS A 150 1.47 12.80 -15.59
CA HIS A 150 0.36 12.46 -14.70
C HIS A 150 -1.00 12.36 -15.40
N SER A 151 -1.93 11.67 -14.75
CA SER A 151 -3.37 11.68 -15.08
C SER A 151 -4.15 12.45 -14.01
N LEU A 152 -5.18 13.19 -14.44
CA LEU A 152 -6.21 13.74 -13.54
C LEU A 152 -7.50 12.91 -13.55
N ALA A 153 -7.56 11.87 -14.37
CA ALA A 153 -8.70 10.98 -14.37
C ALA A 153 -8.78 10.24 -13.03
N ASP A 154 -10.00 9.93 -12.62
CA ASP A 154 -10.33 9.13 -11.44
C ASP A 154 -11.04 7.82 -11.82
N GLN A 155 -11.11 7.54 -13.12
CA GLN A 155 -11.78 6.39 -13.71
C GLN A 155 -10.86 5.69 -14.72
N PRO A 156 -11.07 4.39 -14.95
CA PRO A 156 -10.37 3.67 -16.00
C PRO A 156 -10.54 4.36 -17.37
N PRO A 157 -9.50 4.37 -18.20
CA PRO A 157 -9.58 4.88 -19.56
C PRO A 157 -10.71 4.23 -20.37
N ALA A 158 -11.40 5.03 -21.17
CA ALA A 158 -12.44 4.53 -22.07
C ALA A 158 -11.85 3.54 -23.08
N GLY A 159 -12.44 2.36 -23.20
CA GLY A 159 -12.00 1.32 -24.15
C GLY A 159 -11.09 0.25 -23.55
N ILE A 160 -10.84 0.26 -22.24
CA ILE A 160 -10.19 -0.85 -21.54
C ILE A 160 -11.22 -1.94 -21.23
N GLU A 161 -10.97 -3.16 -21.71
CA GLU A 161 -11.83 -4.33 -21.45
C GLU A 161 -11.64 -4.89 -20.04
N ASP A 162 -10.40 -4.91 -19.55
CA ASP A 162 -10.05 -5.41 -18.22
C ASP A 162 -9.41 -4.32 -17.37
N THR A 163 -10.22 -3.72 -16.50
CA THR A 163 -9.80 -2.64 -15.61
C THR A 163 -9.01 -3.14 -14.40
N ALA A 164 -8.91 -4.46 -14.19
CA ALA A 164 -8.16 -5.04 -13.07
C ALA A 164 -6.66 -5.15 -13.35
N GLU A 165 -6.26 -5.22 -14.62
CA GLU A 165 -4.87 -5.39 -15.02
C GLU A 165 -4.17 -4.06 -15.32
N PRO A 166 -2.84 -3.93 -15.07
CA PRO A 166 -2.09 -2.78 -15.50
C PRO A 166 -2.07 -2.65 -17.03
N GLN A 167 -2.28 -1.44 -17.55
CA GLN A 167 -2.34 -1.21 -19.00
C GLN A 167 -1.67 0.09 -19.40
N ALA A 168 -0.90 0.06 -20.50
CA ALA A 168 -0.30 1.25 -21.08
C ALA A 168 -1.40 2.18 -21.63
N MET A 169 -1.34 3.45 -21.25
CA MET A 169 -2.31 4.45 -21.70
C MET A 169 -1.73 5.40 -22.72
N ARG A 170 -0.57 5.98 -22.40
CA ARG A 170 -0.03 7.10 -23.17
C ARG A 170 1.47 7.24 -22.97
N ASP A 171 2.18 7.30 -24.08
CA ASP A 171 3.57 7.71 -24.12
C ASP A 171 3.69 9.22 -23.85
N TYR A 172 4.72 9.62 -23.12
CA TYR A 172 5.06 11.02 -22.88
C TYR A 172 6.51 11.30 -23.23
N ARG A 173 6.78 12.60 -23.41
CA ARG A 173 8.13 13.11 -23.65
C ARG A 173 8.35 14.38 -22.87
N VAL A 174 9.46 14.46 -22.16
CA VAL A 174 9.97 15.69 -21.54
C VAL A 174 11.17 16.15 -22.36
N PRO A 175 11.06 17.21 -23.18
CA PRO A 175 12.19 17.71 -23.95
C PRO A 175 13.25 18.28 -23.01
N LEU A 176 14.50 18.01 -23.37
CA LEU A 176 15.69 18.40 -22.65
C LEU A 176 16.67 19.08 -23.61
N GLU A 177 17.56 19.88 -23.07
CA GLU A 177 18.80 20.28 -23.74
C GLU A 177 19.96 19.86 -22.84
N ILE A 178 20.88 19.05 -23.35
CA ILE A 178 22.04 18.57 -22.60
C ILE A 178 23.29 19.09 -23.30
N ASP A 179 24.02 19.99 -22.65
CA ASP A 179 25.20 20.66 -23.22
C ASP A 179 24.93 21.29 -24.60
N ASN A 180 23.85 22.07 -24.69
CA ASN A 180 23.35 22.71 -25.92
C ASN A 180 22.93 21.74 -27.04
N GLN A 181 22.73 20.45 -26.74
CA GLN A 181 22.24 19.46 -27.70
C GLN A 181 20.80 19.04 -27.37
N PRO A 182 19.92 18.96 -28.37
CA PRO A 182 18.54 18.53 -28.13
C PRO A 182 18.51 17.07 -27.67
N ALA A 183 17.78 16.84 -26.59
CA ALA A 183 17.50 15.54 -26.03
C ALA A 183 16.04 15.44 -25.57
N LYS A 184 15.62 14.27 -25.12
CA LYS A 184 14.32 14.08 -24.50
C LYS A 184 14.36 12.88 -23.57
N LEU A 185 13.66 12.97 -22.44
CA LEU A 185 13.23 11.79 -21.70
C LEU A 185 11.93 11.29 -22.33
N SER A 186 11.85 10.00 -22.64
CA SER A 186 10.59 9.33 -23.00
C SER A 186 10.15 8.43 -21.84
N GLY A 187 8.85 8.17 -21.76
CA GLY A 187 8.28 7.22 -20.80
C GLY A 187 6.83 6.94 -21.12
N THR A 188 6.22 6.06 -20.33
CA THR A 188 4.84 5.61 -20.53
C THR A 188 4.04 5.76 -19.24
N LEU A 189 2.85 6.34 -19.37
CA LEU A 189 1.83 6.37 -18.32
C LEU A 189 0.96 5.13 -18.42
N TYR A 190 0.79 4.44 -17.30
CA TYR A 190 0.01 3.23 -17.14
C TYR A 190 -1.20 3.49 -16.25
N TRP A 191 -2.30 2.81 -16.57
CA TRP A 191 -3.33 2.47 -15.61
C TRP A 191 -2.79 1.35 -14.72
N SER A 192 -2.90 1.48 -13.39
CA SER A 192 -2.30 0.52 -12.44
C SER A 192 -3.15 -0.74 -12.18
N GLY A 193 -4.37 -0.79 -12.71
CA GLY A 193 -5.33 -1.86 -12.42
C GLY A 193 -6.08 -1.65 -11.11
N ASP A 194 -7.35 -2.08 -11.06
CA ASP A 194 -8.10 -2.13 -9.81
C ASP A 194 -7.68 -3.34 -8.97
N ARG A 195 -6.85 -3.10 -7.95
CA ARG A 195 -6.44 -4.14 -6.98
C ARG A 195 -7.45 -4.33 -5.84
N SER A 196 -8.65 -3.75 -5.91
CA SER A 196 -9.69 -3.93 -4.88
C SER A 196 -10.14 -5.38 -4.70
N ASN A 197 -9.80 -6.29 -5.63
CA ASN A 197 -10.20 -7.69 -5.63
C ASN A 197 -9.35 -8.61 -4.74
N PHE A 198 -8.61 -8.08 -3.75
CA PHE A 198 -7.99 -8.95 -2.74
C PHE A 198 -9.11 -9.78 -2.08
N PRO A 199 -9.05 -11.13 -2.08
CA PRO A 199 -10.20 -11.95 -1.71
C PRO A 199 -10.38 -11.94 -0.20
N MET A 200 -10.96 -10.86 0.33
CA MET A 200 -11.25 -10.67 1.75
C MET A 200 -12.15 -11.79 2.29
N GLU A 201 -12.92 -12.44 1.41
CA GLU A 201 -13.67 -13.66 1.72
C GLU A 201 -12.77 -14.82 2.17
N ILE A 202 -11.58 -14.99 1.57
CA ILE A 202 -10.61 -16.02 1.95
C ILE A 202 -9.99 -15.69 3.30
N VAL A 203 -9.66 -14.42 3.55
CA VAL A 203 -9.14 -13.97 4.86
C VAL A 203 -10.20 -14.16 5.96
N ALA A 204 -11.44 -13.75 5.69
CA ALA A 204 -12.56 -13.94 6.60
C ALA A 204 -12.82 -15.43 6.87
N GLY A 205 -12.84 -16.26 5.82
CA GLY A 205 -12.99 -17.71 5.92
C GLY A 205 -11.88 -18.36 6.74
N LEU A 206 -10.62 -17.96 6.53
CA LEU A 206 -9.48 -18.46 7.30
C LEU A 206 -9.60 -18.11 8.80
N LEU A 207 -10.01 -16.88 9.13
CA LEU A 207 -10.23 -16.46 10.51
C LEU A 207 -11.35 -17.28 11.19
N VAL A 208 -12.44 -17.57 10.47
CA VAL A 208 -13.50 -18.45 10.98
C VAL A 208 -12.97 -19.86 11.25
N ILE A 209 -12.20 -20.44 10.34
CA ILE A 209 -11.60 -21.78 10.49
C ILE A 209 -10.65 -21.80 11.69
N THR A 210 -9.76 -20.82 11.84
CA THR A 210 -8.85 -20.72 12.98
C THR A 210 -9.61 -20.63 14.30
N ALA A 211 -10.67 -19.83 14.37
CA ALA A 211 -11.51 -19.71 15.57
C ALA A 211 -12.24 -21.03 15.91
N MET A 212 -12.74 -21.74 14.90
CA MET A 212 -13.36 -23.06 15.09
C MET A 212 -12.36 -24.10 15.60
N CYS A 213 -11.16 -24.15 15.02
CA CYS A 213 -10.09 -25.06 15.45
C CYS A 213 -9.65 -24.78 16.89
N ALA A 214 -9.53 -23.50 17.27
CA ALA A 214 -9.22 -23.11 18.65
C ALA A 214 -10.33 -23.52 19.64
N GLY A 215 -11.60 -23.33 19.27
CA GLY A 215 -12.75 -23.75 20.07
C GLY A 215 -12.87 -25.26 20.25
N LEU A 216 -12.66 -26.04 19.18
CA LEU A 216 -12.69 -27.51 19.22
C LEU A 216 -11.49 -28.08 19.99
N GLY A 217 -10.29 -27.50 19.84
CA GLY A 217 -9.10 -27.87 20.60
C GLY A 217 -9.28 -27.67 22.11
N PHE A 218 -9.92 -26.56 22.51
CA PHE A 218 -10.24 -26.29 23.91
C PHE A 218 -11.21 -27.32 24.51
N LEU A 219 -12.25 -27.72 23.75
CA LEU A 219 -13.20 -28.76 24.15
C LEU A 219 -12.57 -30.15 24.24
N GLY A 220 -11.63 -30.47 23.33
CA GLY A 220 -10.88 -31.73 23.36
C GLY A 220 -9.96 -31.86 24.58
N ILE A 221 -9.26 -30.78 24.94
CA ILE A 221 -8.39 -30.74 26.12
C ILE A 221 -9.20 -30.92 27.42
N GLU A 222 -10.38 -30.32 27.53
CA GLU A 222 -11.27 -30.53 28.68
C GLU A 222 -11.81 -31.97 28.80
N ALA A 223 -12.08 -32.62 27.66
CA ALA A 223 -12.54 -34.01 27.63
C ALA A 223 -11.44 -34.97 28.07
N LEU A 224 -10.19 -34.73 27.64
CA LEU A 224 -9.03 -35.52 28.07
C LEU A 224 -8.71 -35.33 29.55
N HIS A 225 -8.79 -34.11 30.10
CA HIS A 225 -8.60 -33.90 31.54
C HIS A 225 -9.65 -34.59 32.41
N ARG A 226 -10.87 -34.79 31.90
CA ARG A 226 -11.92 -35.55 32.59
C ARG A 226 -11.72 -37.07 32.55
N ALA A 227 -10.87 -37.56 31.67
CA ALA A 227 -10.58 -38.97 31.46
C ALA A 227 -9.25 -39.44 32.09
N GLY A 228 -8.71 -38.69 33.08
CA GLY A 228 -7.46 -39.04 33.77
C GLY A 228 -7.48 -40.43 34.42
N PRO A 229 -6.32 -41.12 34.49
CA PRO A 229 -6.23 -42.59 34.54
C PRO A 229 -6.60 -43.17 35.91
N GLU A 230 -7.35 -44.28 35.93
CA GLU A 230 -7.54 -45.06 37.16
C GLU A 230 -6.20 -45.64 37.61
N SER A 231 -5.66 -45.06 38.68
CA SER A 231 -4.53 -45.61 39.42
C SER A 231 -4.98 -46.88 40.15
N SER A 232 -4.73 -48.06 39.58
CA SER A 232 -4.85 -49.33 40.29
C SER A 232 -3.65 -49.48 41.24
N LEU A 233 -3.83 -49.05 42.51
CA LEU A 233 -2.90 -49.30 43.60
C LEU A 233 -3.52 -50.32 44.58
N THR A 234 -2.76 -51.41 44.85
CA THR A 234 -2.64 -52.12 46.15
C THR A 234 -3.82 -53.06 46.53
N GLU A 235 -3.68 -54.32 46.95
CA GLU A 235 -2.60 -55.31 47.20
C GLU A 235 -3.26 -56.70 47.44
N PRO A 236 -2.51 -57.83 47.51
CA PRO A 236 -3.04 -59.17 47.75
C PRO A 236 -2.92 -59.66 49.21
N GLY A 237 -3.92 -60.43 49.69
CA GLY A 237 -3.78 -61.46 50.74
C GLY A 237 -4.85 -61.44 51.84
N PRO A 238 -4.98 -62.48 52.70
CA PRO A 238 -4.58 -63.89 52.58
C PRO A 238 -5.76 -64.88 52.85
N ALA A 239 -5.47 -66.19 52.80
CA ALA A 239 -6.41 -67.32 52.85
C ALA A 239 -6.97 -67.70 54.26
N SER A 240 -8.21 -68.24 54.24
CA SER A 240 -8.91 -69.20 55.14
C SER A 240 -9.02 -68.94 56.67
N PRO A 241 -10.16 -69.30 57.33
CA PRO A 241 -10.35 -70.66 57.88
C PRO A 241 -11.80 -71.26 57.94
N THR A 242 -11.86 -72.60 57.84
CA THR A 242 -12.62 -73.64 58.61
C THR A 242 -14.15 -73.60 58.88
N GLU A 243 -14.83 -74.68 58.43
CA GLU A 243 -15.99 -75.49 58.93
C GLU A 243 -17.18 -74.91 59.76
N PRO A 244 -18.37 -75.56 59.67
CA PRO A 244 -18.77 -76.48 60.75
C PRO A 244 -19.62 -77.71 60.31
N GLY A 245 -19.47 -78.83 61.05
CA GLY A 245 -20.56 -79.79 61.30
C GLY A 245 -20.38 -81.21 60.78
#